data_AF-A0A524G944-F1
#
_entry.id   AF-A0A524G944-F1
#
_cell.length_a   1.000
_cell.length_b   1.000
_cell.length_c   1.000
_cell.angle_alpha   90.00
_cell.angle_beta   90.00
_cell.angle_gamma   90.00
#
_symmetry.space_group_name_H-M   'P 1'
#
loop_
_entity.id
_entity.type
_entity.pdbx_description
1 polymer ?
#
loop_
_entity_poly.entity_id
_entity_poly.type
_entity_poly.pdbx_seq_one_letter_code
_entity_poly.pdbx_strand_id
1 'polypeptide(L)'
;MAFVVDTTGSMKDDISAVKDSLSEIVNHITSRTKELEIRFGVVSYRDHPPQDRSYVTKVFDFSNNIKRVKKLISDLRPSEGGDTPEAVADGIFDARTKLSWEHDAYKVVLLVGDAPPHGKRYNSIGDDYFPEGCPKGYDPINEVQQFRKDFGSTVFIFVCGCNPLVEESFRMIADSVDDGKYYSLLEAHELPQAILKILEGVSDLIEADRKVLAYYENHDGIFDMGEAASILNLQLRELKTSLSRLLELGRITRWPKGRPLTSEQTDLRVILGEVPNNIIAGKAFNYTIRVKNPSSTIISLRVIASLITADGVSEVTNERHDIATKSDKLLELKFVPMTDVKGKASLRVEVFYGSKSVAAEIYGTRIY
;
A
#
# COMPACT_ATOMS: atom_id res chain seq x y z
N MET A 1 -5.99 16.80 -8.08
CA MET A 1 -7.19 15.93 -8.22
C MET A 1 -7.76 16.09 -9.62
N ALA A 2 -7.99 14.99 -10.33
CA ALA A 2 -8.60 14.97 -11.65
C ALA A 2 -10.01 14.39 -11.59
N PHE A 3 -10.96 15.06 -12.24
CA PHE A 3 -12.31 14.57 -12.47
C PHE A 3 -12.40 14.01 -13.88
N VAL A 4 -12.72 12.73 -14.02
CA VAL A 4 -12.95 12.07 -15.31
C VAL A 4 -14.44 11.82 -15.42
N VAL A 5 -15.14 12.59 -16.25
CA VAL A 5 -16.59 12.75 -16.16
C VAL A 5 -17.24 12.43 -17.49
N ASP A 6 -18.22 11.54 -17.44
CA ASP A 6 -19.13 11.30 -18.55
C ASP A 6 -19.95 12.56 -18.86
N THR A 7 -19.98 12.94 -20.13
CA THR A 7 -20.74 14.09 -20.62
C THR A 7 -21.65 13.75 -21.79
N THR A 8 -22.15 12.52 -21.85
CA THR A 8 -23.13 12.09 -22.85
C THR A 8 -24.57 12.37 -22.41
N GLY A 9 -25.53 12.00 -23.26
CA GLY A 9 -26.90 12.49 -23.20
C GLY A 9 -27.70 11.86 -22.07
N SER A 10 -27.32 10.65 -21.65
CA SER A 10 -27.90 9.92 -20.51
C SER A 10 -27.68 10.67 -19.20
N MET A 11 -26.51 11.31 -19.04
CA MET A 11 -26.15 12.14 -17.90
C MET A 11 -27.00 13.43 -17.75
N LYS A 12 -28.00 13.71 -18.60
CA LYS A 12 -28.81 14.96 -18.54
C LYS A 12 -29.46 15.19 -17.18
N ASP A 13 -29.97 14.13 -16.56
CA ASP A 13 -30.66 14.23 -15.28
C ASP A 13 -29.68 14.27 -14.09
N ASP A 14 -28.48 13.69 -14.27
CA ASP A 14 -27.45 13.60 -13.22
C ASP A 14 -26.41 14.72 -13.25
N ILE A 15 -26.20 15.39 -14.40
CA ILE A 15 -25.08 16.32 -14.57
C ILE A 15 -25.16 17.50 -13.60
N SER A 16 -26.36 17.96 -13.23
CA SER A 16 -26.49 19.05 -12.26
C SER A 16 -25.99 18.61 -10.89
N ALA A 17 -26.42 17.43 -10.44
CA ALA A 17 -25.98 16.86 -9.17
C ALA A 17 -24.46 16.60 -9.18
N VAL A 18 -23.91 16.10 -10.29
CA VAL A 18 -22.46 15.95 -10.48
C VAL A 18 -21.75 17.29 -10.37
N LYS A 19 -22.20 18.33 -11.09
CA LYS A 19 -21.59 19.66 -11.05
C LYS A 19 -21.58 20.29 -9.65
N ASP A 20 -22.70 20.18 -8.95
CA ASP A 20 -22.83 20.70 -7.59
C ASP A 20 -21.90 19.93 -6.64
N SER A 21 -21.88 18.60 -6.74
CA SER A 21 -20.99 17.74 -5.97
C SER A 21 -19.51 18.05 -6.25
N LEU A 22 -19.10 18.17 -7.52
CA LEU A 22 -17.74 18.55 -7.90
C LEU A 22 -17.38 19.96 -7.38
N SER A 23 -18.33 20.88 -7.35
CA SER A 23 -18.13 22.22 -6.79
C SER A 23 -18.02 22.22 -5.27
N GLU A 24 -18.75 21.34 -4.58
CA GLU A 24 -18.67 21.11 -3.13
C GLU A 24 -17.36 20.44 -2.74
N ILE A 25 -16.92 19.42 -3.48
CA ILE A 25 -15.59 18.80 -3.35
C ILE A 25 -14.52 19.89 -3.31
N VAL A 26 -14.51 20.73 -4.34
CA VAL A 26 -13.51 21.78 -4.49
C VAL A 26 -13.50 22.69 -3.26
N ASN A 27 -14.67 23.02 -2.69
CA ASN A 27 -14.76 23.83 -1.48
C ASN A 27 -14.27 23.09 -0.23
N HIS A 28 -14.71 21.85 -0.03
CA HIS A 28 -14.39 21.06 1.15
C HIS A 28 -12.89 20.78 1.25
N ILE A 29 -12.26 20.33 0.16
CA ILE A 29 -10.82 20.11 0.16
C ILE A 29 -10.09 21.44 0.44
N THR A 30 -10.40 22.51 -0.32
CA THR A 30 -9.73 23.81 -0.15
C THR A 30 -9.89 24.39 1.26
N SER A 31 -11.02 24.14 1.93
CA SER A 31 -11.29 24.63 3.30
C SER A 31 -10.61 23.81 4.40
N ARG A 32 -10.51 22.48 4.27
CA ARG A 32 -9.86 21.61 5.26
C ARG A 32 -8.35 21.55 5.12
N THR A 33 -7.83 21.89 3.95
CA THR A 33 -6.40 21.78 3.64
C THR A 33 -5.82 23.13 3.24
N LYS A 34 -6.08 24.16 4.05
CA LYS A 34 -5.58 25.53 3.80
C LYS A 34 -4.05 25.63 3.70
N GLU A 35 -3.35 24.64 4.24
CA GLU A 35 -1.88 24.54 4.21
C GLU A 35 -1.36 23.78 2.98
N LEU A 36 -2.22 23.20 2.15
CA LEU A 36 -1.85 22.43 0.97
C LEU A 36 -2.10 23.22 -0.31
N GLU A 37 -1.19 23.10 -1.28
CA GLU A 37 -1.45 23.54 -2.64
C GLU A 37 -2.28 22.49 -3.37
N ILE A 38 -3.46 22.89 -3.86
CA ILE A 38 -4.37 21.97 -4.55
C ILE A 38 -4.65 22.49 -5.95
N ARG A 39 -4.56 21.56 -6.90
CA ARG A 39 -4.92 21.80 -8.29
C ARG A 39 -5.96 20.80 -8.75
N PHE A 40 -6.90 21.28 -9.56
CA PHE A 40 -7.98 20.47 -10.11
C PHE A 40 -7.89 20.43 -11.63
N GLY A 41 -8.00 19.23 -12.19
CA GLY A 41 -8.10 18.98 -13.63
C GLY A 41 -9.43 18.31 -13.95
N VAL A 42 -9.89 18.46 -15.19
CA VAL A 42 -11.15 17.85 -15.67
C VAL A 42 -10.89 17.20 -17.01
N VAL A 43 -11.24 15.93 -17.15
CA VAL A 43 -11.33 15.24 -18.43
C VAL A 43 -12.78 14.86 -18.63
N SER A 44 -13.46 15.51 -19.57
CA SER A 44 -14.80 15.06 -19.98
C SER A 44 -14.66 14.10 -21.15
N TYR A 45 -15.31 12.95 -21.08
CA TYR A 45 -15.39 12.00 -22.18
C TYR A 45 -16.83 11.88 -22.69
N ARG A 46 -16.95 11.37 -23.91
CA ARG A 46 -18.21 11.00 -24.59
C ARG A 46 -17.96 9.71 -25.37
N ASP A 47 -18.47 9.64 -26.58
CA ASP A 47 -18.37 8.48 -27.44
C ASP A 47 -17.46 8.72 -28.67
N HIS A 48 -17.17 7.64 -29.38
CA HIS A 48 -16.47 7.59 -30.65
C HIS A 48 -17.39 7.85 -31.85
N PRO A 49 -16.85 8.41 -32.95
CA PRO A 49 -17.57 8.41 -34.22
C PRO A 49 -17.82 6.97 -34.72
N PRO A 50 -19.00 6.65 -35.28
CA PRO A 50 -20.00 7.60 -35.81
C PRO A 50 -21.02 8.11 -34.79
N GLN A 51 -21.00 7.60 -33.55
CA GLN A 51 -22.03 7.78 -32.53
C GLN A 51 -22.02 9.22 -32.02
N ASP A 52 -20.84 9.71 -31.61
CA ASP A 52 -20.60 11.14 -31.40
C ASP A 52 -19.49 11.66 -32.34
N ARG A 53 -19.76 12.78 -33.01
CA ARG A 53 -18.80 13.48 -33.91
C ARG A 53 -18.24 14.76 -33.32
N SER A 54 -18.64 15.14 -32.11
CA SER A 54 -18.26 16.38 -31.45
C SER A 54 -16.85 16.30 -30.85
N TYR A 55 -16.62 15.35 -29.94
CA TYR A 55 -15.32 14.98 -29.38
C TYR A 55 -15.43 13.67 -28.59
N VAL A 56 -14.35 12.89 -28.57
CA VAL A 56 -14.26 11.71 -27.67
C VAL A 56 -13.86 12.15 -26.27
N THR A 57 -12.85 13.02 -26.16
CA THR A 57 -12.36 13.58 -24.89
C THR A 57 -12.07 15.08 -25.01
N LYS A 58 -12.25 15.80 -23.90
CA LYS A 58 -11.78 17.17 -23.71
C LYS A 58 -11.03 17.26 -22.39
N VAL A 59 -9.81 17.76 -22.45
CA VAL A 59 -8.89 17.84 -21.32
C VAL A 59 -8.75 19.29 -20.90
N PHE A 60 -9.01 19.54 -19.62
CA PHE A 60 -8.69 20.78 -18.93
C PHE A 60 -7.65 20.47 -17.87
N ASP A 61 -6.44 20.96 -18.11
CA ASP A 61 -5.30 20.69 -17.25
C ASP A 61 -5.45 21.33 -15.85
N PHE A 62 -4.58 20.91 -14.93
CA PHE A 62 -4.58 21.31 -13.54
C PHE A 62 -4.53 22.83 -13.35
N SER A 63 -5.46 23.33 -12.53
CA SER A 63 -5.52 24.73 -12.13
C SER A 63 -5.79 24.84 -10.63
N ASN A 64 -5.07 25.74 -9.96
CA ASN A 64 -5.36 26.17 -8.58
C ASN A 64 -6.39 27.32 -8.52
N ASN A 65 -6.75 27.92 -9.66
CA ASN A 65 -7.80 28.94 -9.72
C ASN A 65 -9.19 28.30 -9.57
N ILE A 66 -9.69 28.28 -8.34
CA ILE A 66 -10.97 27.68 -7.97
C ILE A 66 -12.15 28.25 -8.78
N LYS A 67 -12.16 29.55 -9.07
CA LYS A 67 -13.23 30.17 -9.88
C LYS A 67 -13.24 29.62 -11.31
N ARG A 68 -12.06 29.44 -11.91
CA ARG A 68 -11.92 28.85 -13.24
C ARG A 68 -12.36 27.38 -13.24
N VAL A 69 -11.92 26.60 -12.24
CA VAL A 69 -12.30 25.19 -12.10
C VAL A 69 -13.82 25.04 -11.98
N LYS A 70 -14.47 25.80 -11.08
CA LYS A 70 -15.93 25.79 -10.94
C LYS A 70 -16.65 26.19 -12.21
N LYS A 71 -16.13 27.18 -12.95
CA LYS A 71 -16.69 27.55 -14.24
C LYS A 71 -16.62 26.39 -15.24
N LEU A 72 -15.47 25.73 -15.35
CA LEU A 72 -15.29 24.56 -16.22
C LEU A 72 -16.27 23.43 -15.87
N ILE A 73 -16.42 23.12 -14.57
CA ILE A 73 -17.41 22.16 -14.09
C ILE A 73 -18.82 22.61 -14.52
N SER A 74 -19.20 23.87 -14.28
CA SER A 74 -20.52 24.38 -14.66
C SER A 74 -20.78 24.35 -16.17
N ASP A 75 -19.73 24.42 -16.98
CA ASP A 75 -19.77 24.42 -18.44
C ASP A 75 -19.86 23.00 -19.05
N LEU A 76 -19.74 21.93 -18.24
CA LEU A 76 -19.95 20.56 -18.71
C LEU A 76 -21.37 20.41 -19.27
N ARG A 77 -21.53 19.95 -20.51
CA ARG A 77 -22.84 19.83 -21.16
C ARG A 77 -23.02 18.43 -21.72
N PRO A 78 -24.04 17.68 -21.26
CA PRO A 78 -24.51 16.46 -21.89
C PRO A 78 -24.78 16.67 -23.38
N SER A 79 -24.46 15.67 -24.19
CA SER A 79 -24.74 15.64 -25.64
C SER A 79 -24.97 14.20 -26.07
N GLU A 80 -25.66 13.98 -27.18
CA GLU A 80 -25.94 12.63 -27.68
C GLU A 80 -24.66 11.77 -27.77
N GLY A 81 -24.73 10.55 -27.22
CA GLY A 81 -23.69 9.51 -27.27
C GLY A 81 -23.93 8.61 -28.47
N GLY A 82 -25.11 8.00 -28.56
CA GLY A 82 -25.58 7.28 -29.74
C GLY A 82 -26.02 5.87 -29.35
N ASP A 83 -25.07 5.00 -29.08
CA ASP A 83 -25.26 3.76 -28.32
C ASP A 83 -25.11 3.97 -26.82
N THR A 84 -25.35 2.90 -26.05
CA THR A 84 -25.36 2.96 -24.59
C THR A 84 -23.97 2.94 -23.97
N PRO A 85 -22.99 2.10 -24.38
CA PRO A 85 -21.64 2.16 -23.82
C PRO A 85 -20.86 3.38 -24.29
N GLU A 86 -19.83 3.80 -23.54
CA GLU A 86 -19.14 5.07 -23.78
C GLU A 86 -17.60 4.94 -23.78
N ALA A 87 -16.88 5.97 -24.24
CA ALA A 87 -15.41 5.99 -24.34
C ALA A 87 -14.68 6.22 -23.01
N VAL A 88 -15.07 5.50 -21.96
CA VAL A 88 -14.46 5.54 -20.61
C VAL A 88 -12.95 5.30 -20.68
N ALA A 89 -12.50 4.36 -21.53
CA ALA A 89 -11.09 4.02 -21.70
C ALA A 89 -10.26 5.24 -22.16
N ASP A 90 -10.77 6.01 -23.14
CA ASP A 90 -10.14 7.24 -23.60
C ASP A 90 -10.10 8.29 -22.50
N GLY A 91 -11.17 8.41 -21.69
CA GLY A 91 -11.22 9.32 -20.55
C GLY A 91 -10.11 9.05 -19.54
N ILE A 92 -9.91 7.78 -19.16
CA ILE A 92 -8.85 7.38 -18.22
C ILE A 92 -7.46 7.54 -18.86
N PHE A 93 -7.28 7.11 -20.12
CA PHE A 93 -6.02 7.26 -20.84
C PHE A 93 -5.59 8.73 -20.93
N ASP A 94 -6.49 9.63 -21.31
CA ASP A 94 -6.21 11.06 -21.43
C ASP A 94 -5.98 11.70 -20.05
N ALA A 95 -6.70 11.27 -19.02
CA ALA A 95 -6.41 11.70 -17.65
C ALA A 95 -4.99 11.30 -17.22
N ARG A 96 -4.50 10.12 -17.61
CA ARG A 96 -3.15 9.66 -17.28
C ARG A 96 -2.07 10.40 -18.05
N THR A 97 -2.29 10.59 -19.36
CA THR A 97 -1.23 10.96 -20.30
C THR A 97 -1.22 12.44 -20.69
N LYS A 98 -2.36 13.15 -20.54
CA LYS A 98 -2.48 14.56 -20.97
C LYS A 98 -2.61 15.55 -19.82
N LEU A 99 -2.95 15.11 -18.62
CA LEU A 99 -2.91 15.98 -17.43
C LEU A 99 -1.49 16.07 -16.89
N SER A 100 -1.08 17.28 -16.49
CA SER A 100 0.26 17.58 -15.98
C SER A 100 0.40 17.18 -14.50
N TRP A 101 0.41 15.88 -14.21
CA TRP A 101 0.55 15.36 -12.85
C TRP A 101 1.90 15.72 -12.24
N GLU A 102 1.87 16.40 -11.09
CA GLU A 102 3.08 16.69 -10.32
C GLU A 102 3.63 15.42 -9.65
N HIS A 103 4.93 15.17 -9.79
CA HIS A 103 5.55 13.95 -9.27
C HIS A 103 5.44 13.87 -7.73
N ASP A 104 5.67 14.98 -7.04
CA ASP A 104 5.72 15.09 -5.57
C ASP A 104 4.37 15.42 -4.90
N ALA A 105 3.27 15.15 -5.61
CA ALA A 105 1.91 15.35 -5.13
C ALA A 105 1.14 14.04 -4.93
N TYR A 106 0.22 14.04 -3.96
CA TYR A 106 -0.84 13.05 -3.90
C TYR A 106 -1.80 13.24 -5.08
N LYS A 107 -2.10 12.15 -5.78
CA LYS A 107 -2.87 12.15 -7.02
C LYS A 107 -4.20 11.47 -6.76
N VAL A 108 -5.28 12.13 -7.12
CA VAL A 108 -6.62 11.60 -6.93
C VAL A 108 -7.31 11.63 -8.28
N VAL A 109 -7.77 10.48 -8.75
CA VAL A 109 -8.59 10.32 -9.95
C VAL A 109 -9.99 9.93 -9.49
N LEU A 110 -10.98 10.71 -9.90
CA LEU A 110 -12.39 10.41 -9.67
C LEU A 110 -13.07 10.20 -11.02
N LEU A 111 -13.35 8.95 -11.37
CA LEU A 111 -14.14 8.56 -12.54
C LEU A 111 -15.63 8.57 -12.18
N VAL A 112 -16.44 9.25 -13.00
CA VAL A 112 -17.89 9.34 -12.84
C VAL A 112 -18.54 9.07 -14.19
N GLY A 113 -19.56 8.21 -14.21
CA GLY A 113 -20.34 7.92 -15.42
C GLY A 113 -21.55 7.04 -15.16
N ASP A 114 -22.48 7.04 -16.11
CA ASP A 114 -23.75 6.30 -16.07
C ASP A 114 -23.85 5.20 -17.14
N ALA A 115 -22.84 5.10 -18.00
CA ALA A 115 -22.73 4.07 -19.03
C ALA A 115 -21.46 3.22 -18.89
N PRO A 116 -21.54 1.91 -19.21
CA PRO A 116 -20.37 1.03 -19.12
C PRO A 116 -19.38 1.35 -20.26
N PRO A 117 -18.11 0.96 -20.14
CA PRO A 117 -17.17 1.08 -21.25
C PRO A 117 -17.53 0.14 -22.41
N HIS A 118 -17.15 0.52 -23.63
CA HIS A 118 -17.21 -0.38 -24.78
C HIS A 118 -16.43 -1.69 -24.57
N GLY A 119 -16.96 -2.75 -25.17
CA GLY A 119 -16.32 -4.06 -25.22
C GLY A 119 -17.06 -5.12 -24.40
N LYS A 120 -17.22 -6.31 -25.00
CA LYS A 120 -17.90 -7.49 -24.41
C LYS A 120 -17.40 -7.93 -23.04
N ARG A 121 -16.20 -7.50 -22.65
CA ARG A 121 -15.63 -7.76 -21.32
C ARG A 121 -16.39 -7.02 -20.21
N TYR A 122 -16.96 -5.86 -20.54
CA TYR A 122 -17.50 -4.93 -19.56
C TYR A 122 -19.02 -4.80 -19.65
N ASN A 123 -19.60 -5.10 -20.79
CA ASN A 123 -21.03 -5.00 -21.00
C ASN A 123 -21.51 -6.11 -21.95
N SER A 124 -22.81 -6.40 -21.92
CA SER A 124 -23.47 -7.33 -22.85
C SER A 124 -24.62 -6.65 -23.61
N ILE A 125 -24.53 -5.33 -23.78
CA ILE A 125 -25.61 -4.53 -24.36
C ILE A 125 -25.59 -4.70 -25.89
N GLY A 126 -26.75 -4.99 -26.47
CA GLY A 126 -26.86 -5.33 -27.88
C GLY A 126 -26.65 -4.15 -28.84
N ASP A 127 -26.63 -2.91 -28.34
CA ASP A 127 -26.41 -1.70 -29.13
C ASP A 127 -24.94 -1.24 -29.14
N ASP A 128 -24.02 -1.91 -28.43
CA ASP A 128 -22.59 -1.57 -28.41
C ASP A 128 -22.02 -1.58 -29.84
N TYR A 129 -21.71 -0.40 -30.36
CA TYR A 129 -21.13 -0.24 -31.70
C TYR A 129 -19.64 -0.60 -31.75
N PHE A 130 -19.00 -0.73 -30.59
CA PHE A 130 -17.60 -1.08 -30.44
C PHE A 130 -17.43 -2.29 -29.52
N PRO A 131 -18.02 -3.46 -29.86
CA PRO A 131 -18.09 -4.59 -28.94
C PRO A 131 -16.76 -5.31 -28.75
N GLU A 132 -15.73 -4.96 -29.53
CA GLU A 132 -14.34 -5.42 -29.35
C GLU A 132 -13.51 -4.47 -28.46
N GLY A 133 -14.13 -3.41 -27.92
CA GLY A 133 -13.52 -2.41 -27.05
C GLY A 133 -13.20 -1.09 -27.76
N CYS A 134 -12.50 -0.20 -27.06
CA CYS A 134 -12.09 1.11 -27.58
C CYS A 134 -11.39 0.97 -28.96
N PRO A 135 -11.82 1.72 -29.99
CA PRO A 135 -11.19 1.71 -31.33
C PRO A 135 -9.70 2.06 -31.35
N LYS A 136 -9.20 2.77 -30.34
CA LYS A 136 -7.77 3.11 -30.20
C LYS A 136 -6.96 2.04 -29.45
N GLY A 137 -7.61 0.98 -28.98
CA GLY A 137 -6.98 -0.12 -28.25
C GLY A 137 -6.75 0.13 -26.77
N TYR A 138 -7.35 1.17 -26.20
CA TYR A 138 -7.29 1.44 -24.76
C TYR A 138 -8.25 0.50 -24.00
N ASP A 139 -7.85 0.07 -22.80
CA ASP A 139 -8.67 -0.79 -21.95
C ASP A 139 -8.76 -0.17 -20.54
N PRO A 140 -9.95 0.07 -19.99
CA PRO A 140 -10.12 0.78 -18.72
C PRO A 140 -9.30 0.19 -17.56
N ILE A 141 -9.30 -1.14 -17.42
CA ILE A 141 -8.52 -1.86 -16.40
C ILE A 141 -7.03 -1.65 -16.62
N ASN A 142 -6.54 -1.85 -17.84
CA ASN A 142 -5.13 -1.64 -18.15
C ASN A 142 -4.70 -0.20 -17.86
N GLU A 143 -5.53 0.80 -18.18
CA GLU A 143 -5.20 2.21 -17.95
C GLU A 143 -5.12 2.59 -16.47
N VAL A 144 -6.01 2.06 -15.63
CA VAL A 144 -5.96 2.22 -14.17
C VAL A 144 -4.71 1.53 -13.60
N GLN A 145 -4.35 0.35 -14.12
CA GLN A 145 -3.11 -0.33 -13.74
C GLN A 145 -1.85 0.44 -14.19
N GLN A 146 -1.85 1.05 -15.37
CA GLN A 146 -0.76 1.93 -15.80
C GLN A 146 -0.67 3.17 -14.91
N PHE A 147 -1.79 3.78 -14.49
CA PHE A 147 -1.79 4.87 -13.51
C PHE A 147 -1.04 4.47 -12.23
N ARG A 148 -1.32 3.26 -11.70
CA ARG A 148 -0.64 2.74 -10.51
C ARG A 148 0.85 2.49 -10.75
N LYS A 149 1.22 2.02 -11.94
CA LYS A 149 2.61 1.80 -12.33
C LYS A 149 3.39 3.12 -12.47
N ASP A 150 2.75 4.15 -13.02
CA ASP A 150 3.38 5.45 -13.28
C ASP A 150 3.57 6.26 -11.99
N PHE A 151 2.65 6.13 -11.01
CA PHE A 151 2.63 7.00 -9.83
C PHE A 151 2.69 6.29 -8.47
N GLY A 152 2.77 4.96 -8.46
CA GLY A 152 2.94 4.16 -7.24
C GLY A 152 1.78 4.30 -6.24
N SER A 153 2.12 4.31 -4.96
CA SER A 153 1.16 4.40 -3.85
C SER A 153 0.59 5.81 -3.65
N THR A 154 1.11 6.82 -4.36
CA THR A 154 0.64 8.22 -4.28
C THR A 154 -0.62 8.51 -5.08
N VAL A 155 -1.07 7.58 -5.95
CA VAL A 155 -2.31 7.71 -6.71
C VAL A 155 -3.45 6.92 -6.08
N PHE A 156 -4.59 7.60 -5.93
CA PHE A 156 -5.86 7.07 -5.45
C PHE A 156 -6.89 7.12 -6.56
N ILE A 157 -7.54 5.99 -6.80
CA ILE A 157 -8.50 5.85 -7.90
C ILE A 157 -9.86 5.51 -7.32
N PHE A 158 -10.80 6.42 -7.57
CA PHE A 158 -12.18 6.31 -7.17
C PHE A 158 -13.04 6.22 -8.41
N VAL A 159 -13.93 5.24 -8.43
CA VAL A 159 -14.87 5.02 -9.52
C VAL A 159 -16.29 5.14 -8.98
N CYS A 160 -17.11 5.92 -9.66
CA CYS A 160 -18.45 6.28 -9.23
C CYS A 160 -19.44 5.98 -10.36
N GLY A 161 -20.32 5.01 -10.11
CA GLY A 161 -21.34 4.61 -11.07
C GLY A 161 -22.69 5.24 -10.76
N CYS A 162 -23.26 5.98 -11.72
CA CYS A 162 -24.50 6.75 -11.55
C CYS A 162 -25.77 5.89 -11.47
N ASN A 163 -25.71 4.62 -11.89
CA ASN A 163 -26.86 3.72 -11.96
C ASN A 163 -26.42 2.25 -11.86
N PRO A 164 -27.34 1.26 -11.80
CA PRO A 164 -26.95 -0.14 -11.68
C PRO A 164 -26.33 -0.74 -12.96
N LEU A 165 -26.51 -0.10 -14.13
CA LEU A 165 -25.99 -0.61 -15.41
C LEU A 165 -24.47 -0.69 -15.40
N VAL A 166 -23.82 0.29 -14.77
CA VAL A 166 -22.35 0.38 -14.72
C VAL A 166 -21.73 -0.45 -13.61
N GLU A 167 -22.50 -0.92 -12.62
CA GLU A 167 -21.96 -1.42 -11.36
C GLU A 167 -20.91 -2.51 -11.54
N GLU A 168 -21.19 -3.54 -12.35
CA GLU A 168 -20.25 -4.63 -12.59
C GLU A 168 -18.96 -4.11 -13.24
N SER A 169 -19.10 -3.39 -14.36
CA SER A 169 -17.95 -2.88 -15.12
C SER A 169 -17.08 -1.90 -14.32
N PHE A 170 -17.69 -0.98 -13.58
CA PHE A 170 -16.99 0.05 -12.82
C PHE A 170 -16.34 -0.52 -11.56
N ARG A 171 -16.97 -1.52 -10.93
CA ARG A 171 -16.37 -2.28 -9.84
C ARG A 171 -15.16 -3.07 -10.33
N MET A 172 -15.24 -3.73 -11.49
CA MET A 172 -14.09 -4.40 -12.10
C MET A 172 -12.92 -3.44 -12.37
N ILE A 173 -13.20 -2.21 -12.81
CA ILE A 173 -12.17 -1.18 -13.01
C ILE A 173 -11.52 -0.80 -11.67
N ALA A 174 -12.32 -0.49 -10.65
CA ALA A 174 -11.82 -0.11 -9.33
C ALA A 174 -11.00 -1.22 -8.66
N ASP A 175 -11.51 -2.45 -8.67
CA ASP A 175 -10.91 -3.61 -8.01
C ASP A 175 -9.66 -4.12 -8.75
N SER A 176 -9.35 -3.59 -9.95
CA SER A 176 -8.16 -3.96 -10.71
C SER A 176 -6.84 -3.42 -10.16
N VAL A 177 -6.91 -2.54 -9.16
CA VAL A 177 -5.76 -1.97 -8.45
C VAL A 177 -5.96 -2.00 -6.94
N ASP A 178 -4.86 -2.17 -6.21
CA ASP A 178 -4.86 -2.09 -4.76
C ASP A 178 -5.38 -0.72 -4.28
N ASP A 179 -6.26 -0.74 -3.28
CA ASP A 179 -6.92 0.44 -2.68
C ASP A 179 -7.84 1.23 -3.62
N GLY A 180 -8.11 0.73 -4.84
CA GLY A 180 -9.16 1.24 -5.70
C GLY A 180 -10.53 1.06 -5.05
N LYS A 181 -11.43 2.04 -5.22
CA LYS A 181 -12.75 1.99 -4.58
C LYS A 181 -13.86 2.33 -5.56
N TYR A 182 -14.85 1.45 -5.62
CA TYR A 182 -16.10 1.67 -6.32
C TYR A 182 -17.19 2.18 -5.38
N TYR A 183 -18.01 3.10 -5.88
CA TYR A 183 -19.20 3.63 -5.22
C TYR A 183 -20.37 3.66 -6.19
N SER A 184 -21.54 3.23 -5.70
CA SER A 184 -22.80 3.24 -6.44
C SER A 184 -23.63 4.46 -6.06
N LEU A 185 -24.39 5.01 -7.02
CA LEU A 185 -25.13 6.27 -6.91
C LEU A 185 -26.62 6.11 -7.27
N LEU A 186 -27.21 4.94 -7.02
CA LEU A 186 -28.62 4.60 -7.33
C LEU A 186 -29.65 5.63 -6.85
N GLU A 187 -29.22 6.53 -5.98
CA GLU A 187 -29.95 7.67 -5.49
C GLU A 187 -29.11 8.93 -5.78
N ALA A 188 -29.34 9.61 -6.91
CA ALA A 188 -28.55 10.77 -7.36
C ALA A 188 -28.41 11.90 -6.30
N HIS A 189 -29.28 11.93 -5.29
CA HIS A 189 -29.21 12.84 -4.15
C HIS A 189 -28.13 12.47 -3.11
N GLU A 190 -27.59 11.25 -3.14
CA GLU A 190 -26.54 10.74 -2.25
C GLU A 190 -25.11 10.98 -2.80
N LEU A 191 -25.00 11.36 -4.08
CA LEU A 191 -23.73 11.65 -4.75
C LEU A 191 -22.82 12.62 -3.98
N PRO A 192 -23.31 13.75 -3.44
CA PRO A 192 -22.47 14.63 -2.62
C PRO A 192 -21.91 13.91 -1.38
N GLN A 193 -22.71 13.07 -0.72
CA GLN A 193 -22.28 12.36 0.49
C GLN A 193 -21.28 11.24 0.21
N ALA A 194 -21.47 10.47 -0.86
CA ALA A 194 -20.53 9.42 -1.28
C ALA A 194 -19.16 10.02 -1.60
N ILE A 195 -19.18 11.15 -2.31
CA ILE A 195 -17.99 11.91 -2.66
C ILE A 195 -17.35 12.58 -1.43
N LEU A 196 -18.12 13.13 -0.50
CA LEU A 196 -17.59 13.64 0.76
C LEU A 196 -16.87 12.53 1.53
N LYS A 197 -17.42 11.30 1.58
CA LYS A 197 -16.73 10.15 2.18
C LYS A 197 -15.43 9.80 1.46
N ILE A 198 -15.38 9.90 0.13
CA ILE A 198 -14.15 9.74 -0.66
C ILE A 198 -13.07 10.73 -0.20
N LEU A 199 -13.45 12.00 -0.03
CA LEU A 199 -12.53 13.06 0.37
C LEU A 199 -12.13 13.00 1.83
N GLU A 200 -13.02 12.60 2.73
CA GLU A 200 -12.68 12.33 4.12
C GLU A 200 -11.62 11.23 4.18
N GLY A 201 -11.81 10.14 3.42
CA GLY A 201 -10.81 9.08 3.32
C GLY A 201 -9.43 9.56 2.82
N VAL A 202 -9.40 10.45 1.81
CA VAL A 202 -8.13 11.04 1.33
C VAL A 202 -7.53 12.00 2.34
N SER A 203 -8.35 12.85 2.98
CA SER A 203 -7.91 13.81 3.97
C SER A 203 -7.33 13.12 5.21
N ASP A 204 -7.99 12.08 5.69
CA ASP A 204 -7.55 11.29 6.84
C ASP A 204 -6.22 10.58 6.55
N LEU A 205 -6.05 10.11 5.31
CA LEU A 205 -4.81 9.51 4.86
C LEU A 205 -3.65 10.52 4.82
N ILE A 206 -3.88 11.72 4.27
CA ILE A 206 -2.88 12.79 4.22
C ILE A 206 -2.49 13.21 5.65
N GLU A 207 -3.46 13.29 6.55
CA GLU A 207 -3.21 13.62 7.96
C GLU A 207 -2.44 12.50 8.68
N ALA A 208 -2.73 11.24 8.39
CA ALA A 208 -1.95 10.11 8.90
C ALA A 208 -0.49 10.17 8.41
N ASP A 209 -0.27 10.44 7.11
CA ASP A 209 1.06 10.59 6.53
C ASP A 209 1.83 11.77 7.14
N ARG A 210 1.15 12.88 7.45
CA ARG A 210 1.74 14.02 8.16
C ARG A 210 2.24 13.62 9.54
N LYS A 211 1.46 12.84 10.30
CA LYS A 211 1.86 12.33 11.62
C LYS A 211 3.05 11.39 11.54
N VAL A 212 3.05 10.51 10.55
CA VAL A 212 4.17 9.57 10.30
C VAL A 212 5.44 10.34 9.91
N LEU A 213 5.33 11.35 9.06
CA LEU A 213 6.45 12.20 8.67
C LEU A 213 7.02 12.95 9.88
N ALA A 214 6.18 13.59 10.68
CA ALA A 214 6.61 14.28 11.89
C ALA A 214 7.30 13.33 12.88
N TYR A 215 6.78 12.10 13.02
CA TYR A 215 7.44 11.07 13.84
C TYR A 215 8.81 10.68 13.26
N TYR A 216 8.90 10.48 11.95
CA TYR A 216 10.15 10.16 11.26
C TYR A 216 11.22 11.23 11.48
N GLU A 217 10.85 12.51 11.29
CA GLU A 217 11.73 13.66 11.45
C GLU A 217 12.22 13.80 12.90
N ASN A 218 11.31 13.67 13.88
CA ASN A 218 11.66 13.72 15.30
C ASN A 218 12.60 12.58 15.76
N HIS A 219 12.73 11.53 14.95
CA HIS A 219 13.55 10.35 15.24
C HIS A 219 14.72 10.18 14.27
N ASP A 220 14.99 11.17 13.40
CA ASP A 220 16.02 11.12 12.35
C ASP A 220 15.96 9.87 11.45
N GLY A 221 14.74 9.32 11.28
CA GLY A 221 14.51 8.06 10.57
C GLY A 221 15.06 6.83 11.29
N ILE A 222 15.23 6.86 12.61
CA ILE A 222 15.76 5.76 13.44
C ILE A 222 14.76 5.37 14.53
N PHE A 223 13.92 4.35 14.26
CA PHE A 223 12.88 3.88 15.18
C PHE A 223 12.46 2.44 14.87
N ASP A 224 11.89 1.75 15.86
CA ASP A 224 11.21 0.47 15.65
C ASP A 224 9.82 0.70 15.03
N MET A 225 9.47 -0.06 13.99
CA MET A 225 8.20 0.13 13.28
C MET A 225 7.00 -0.31 14.10
N GLY A 226 7.14 -1.32 14.96
CA GLY A 226 6.05 -1.79 15.83
C GLY A 226 5.75 -0.78 16.94
N GLU A 227 6.79 -0.25 17.57
CA GLU A 227 6.69 0.83 18.56
C GLU A 227 6.05 2.09 17.94
N ALA A 228 6.57 2.53 16.79
CA ALA A 228 6.04 3.69 16.08
C ALA A 228 4.56 3.50 15.68
N ALA A 229 4.19 2.32 15.19
CA ALA A 229 2.80 2.00 14.85
C ALA A 229 1.89 2.10 16.09
N SER A 230 2.33 1.54 17.23
CA SER A 230 1.57 1.63 18.48
C SER A 230 1.43 3.06 19.00
N ILE A 231 2.49 3.87 18.96
CA ILE A 231 2.46 5.26 19.44
C ILE A 231 1.53 6.12 18.57
N LEU A 232 1.59 5.90 17.26
CA LEU A 232 0.76 6.63 16.30
C LEU A 232 -0.68 6.09 16.21
N ASN A 233 -0.99 5.01 16.94
CA ASN A 233 -2.28 4.31 16.90
C ASN A 233 -2.66 3.88 15.47
N LEU A 234 -1.68 3.32 14.75
CA LEU A 234 -1.82 2.81 13.39
C LEU A 234 -1.56 1.30 13.37
N GLN A 235 -2.15 0.60 12.40
CA GLN A 235 -1.69 -0.76 12.10
C GLN A 235 -0.29 -0.73 11.47
N LEU A 236 0.50 -1.77 11.69
CA LEU A 236 1.85 -1.85 11.11
C LEU A 236 1.83 -1.78 9.57
N ARG A 237 0.80 -2.33 8.93
CA ARG A 237 0.61 -2.22 7.48
C ARG A 237 0.38 -0.77 7.05
N GLU A 238 -0.49 -0.04 7.75
CA GLU A 238 -0.80 1.37 7.45
C GLU A 238 0.43 2.25 7.59
N LEU A 239 1.22 2.06 8.66
CA LEU A 239 2.50 2.76 8.84
C LEU A 239 3.45 2.49 7.68
N LYS A 240 3.61 1.23 7.26
CA LYS A 240 4.49 0.86 6.13
C LYS A 240 4.03 1.49 4.81
N THR A 241 2.73 1.48 4.54
CA THR A 241 2.18 2.12 3.33
C THR A 241 2.39 3.63 3.37
N SER A 242 2.16 4.26 4.52
CA SER A 242 2.40 5.69 4.73
C SER A 242 3.84 6.09 4.47
N LEU A 243 4.78 5.37 5.09
CA LEU A 243 6.20 5.58 4.87
C LEU A 243 6.54 5.40 3.36
N SER A 244 5.92 4.44 2.66
CA SER A 244 6.23 4.15 1.25
C SER A 244 5.82 5.33 0.37
N ARG A 245 4.63 5.89 0.62
CA ARG A 245 4.17 7.12 -0.02
C ARG A 245 5.10 8.28 0.28
N LEU A 246 5.52 8.48 1.53
CA LEU A 246 6.45 9.55 1.88
C LEU A 246 7.80 9.43 1.16
N LEU A 247 8.26 8.20 0.91
CA LEU A 247 9.47 7.93 0.12
C LEU A 247 9.26 8.26 -1.37
N GLU A 248 8.14 7.81 -1.95
CA GLU A 248 7.75 8.11 -3.35
C GLU A 248 7.56 9.61 -3.58
N LEU A 249 7.03 10.34 -2.60
CA LEU A 249 6.88 11.79 -2.60
C LEU A 249 8.19 12.55 -2.34
N GLY A 250 9.29 11.84 -2.05
CA GLY A 250 10.57 12.45 -1.69
C GLY A 250 10.57 13.23 -0.37
N ARG A 251 9.56 13.02 0.50
CA ARG A 251 9.48 13.64 1.83
C ARG A 251 10.42 12.98 2.82
N ILE A 252 10.75 11.71 2.61
CA ILE A 252 11.84 11.02 3.30
C ILE A 252 12.85 10.51 2.27
N THR A 253 14.12 10.45 2.65
CA THR A 253 15.20 10.07 1.73
C THR A 253 15.54 8.58 1.77
N ARG A 254 15.07 7.86 2.81
CA ARG A 254 15.39 6.46 3.03
C ARG A 254 14.38 5.78 3.94
N TRP A 255 14.34 4.45 3.85
CA TRP A 255 13.66 3.61 4.83
C TRP A 255 14.14 3.80 6.26
N PRO A 256 13.22 3.79 7.27
CA PRO A 256 13.61 3.89 8.65
C PRO A 256 14.62 2.80 8.99
N LYS A 257 15.71 3.20 9.63
CA LYS A 257 16.65 2.25 10.23
C LYS A 257 16.01 1.79 11.52
N GLY A 258 15.75 0.49 11.65
CA GLY A 258 15.32 -0.07 12.94
C GLY A 258 16.29 0.39 14.02
N ARG A 259 15.79 0.92 15.14
CA ARG A 259 16.66 1.19 16.29
C ARG A 259 17.42 -0.09 16.63
N PRO A 260 18.75 -0.06 16.80
CA PRO A 260 19.38 -1.12 17.55
C PRO A 260 18.75 -1.07 18.93
N LEU A 261 17.98 -2.11 19.27
CA LEU A 261 17.39 -2.25 20.60
C LEU A 261 18.49 -1.99 21.63
N THR A 262 18.37 -0.88 22.37
CA THR A 262 19.28 -0.62 23.49
C THR A 262 19.07 -1.75 24.48
N SER A 263 20.18 -2.28 24.98
CA SER A 263 20.18 -3.39 25.95
C SER A 263 19.40 -3.06 27.24
N GLU A 264 19.03 -1.78 27.42
CA GLU A 264 18.27 -1.22 28.54
C GLU A 264 16.74 -1.38 28.41
N GLN A 265 16.19 -1.65 27.21
CA GLN A 265 14.72 -1.74 27.01
C GLN A 265 14.17 -3.17 26.99
N THR A 266 15.02 -4.19 26.84
CA THR A 266 14.63 -5.57 27.09
C THR A 266 15.41 -6.06 28.29
N ASP A 267 14.79 -6.13 29.47
CA ASP A 267 15.26 -6.92 30.61
C ASP A 267 15.35 -8.44 30.29
N LEU A 268 15.40 -8.80 29.00
CA LEU A 268 15.60 -10.14 28.47
C LEU A 268 16.96 -10.65 28.95
N ARG A 269 16.93 -11.65 29.82
CA ARG A 269 18.15 -12.32 30.29
C ARG A 269 18.30 -13.63 29.57
N VAL A 270 19.39 -13.76 28.81
CA VAL A 270 19.78 -15.00 28.14
C VAL A 270 21.00 -15.55 28.88
N ILE A 271 20.85 -16.77 29.42
CA ILE A 271 21.94 -17.49 30.08
C ILE A 271 22.25 -18.70 29.21
N LEU A 272 23.46 -18.70 28.67
CA LEU A 272 24.01 -19.80 27.89
C LEU A 272 24.45 -20.92 28.84
N GLY A 273 24.17 -22.17 28.46
CA GLY A 273 24.51 -23.35 29.24
C GLY A 273 25.97 -23.77 29.09
N GLU A 274 26.33 -24.89 29.73
CA GLU A 274 27.69 -25.42 29.66
C GLU A 274 27.82 -26.51 28.58
N VAL A 275 29.03 -26.67 28.06
CA VAL A 275 29.38 -27.73 27.12
C VAL A 275 30.22 -28.78 27.84
N PRO A 276 29.94 -30.09 27.68
CA PRO A 276 30.79 -31.13 28.24
C PRO A 276 32.23 -31.00 27.74
N ASN A 277 33.21 -31.14 28.64
CA ASN A 277 34.64 -31.09 28.28
C ASN A 277 35.06 -32.21 27.31
N ASN A 278 34.35 -33.33 27.34
CA ASN A 278 34.60 -34.51 26.53
C ASN A 278 33.29 -34.96 25.88
N ILE A 279 33.20 -34.86 24.56
CA ILE A 279 32.04 -35.30 23.78
C ILE A 279 32.41 -36.62 23.08
N ILE A 280 31.51 -37.59 23.08
CA ILE A 280 31.73 -38.89 22.46
C ILE A 280 31.21 -38.83 21.01
N ALA A 281 32.05 -39.20 20.05
CA ALA A 281 31.66 -39.30 18.65
C ALA A 281 30.40 -40.19 18.47
N GLY A 282 29.43 -39.73 17.67
CA GLY A 282 28.17 -40.43 17.41
C GLY A 282 27.17 -40.46 18.56
N LYS A 283 27.51 -39.91 19.75
CA LYS A 283 26.59 -39.84 20.89
C LYS A 283 26.02 -38.42 21.04
N ALA A 284 24.70 -38.34 21.08
CA ALA A 284 24.02 -37.06 21.27
C ALA A 284 24.32 -36.44 22.64
N PHE A 285 24.45 -35.13 22.68
CA PHE A 285 24.41 -34.33 23.90
C PHE A 285 23.46 -33.15 23.73
N ASN A 286 22.89 -32.67 24.84
CA ASN A 286 21.99 -31.54 24.85
C ASN A 286 22.73 -30.31 25.37
N TYR A 287 22.53 -29.18 24.71
CA TYR A 287 22.95 -27.87 25.14
C TYR A 287 21.73 -27.05 25.50
N THR A 288 21.74 -26.41 26.67
CA THR A 288 20.58 -25.68 27.18
C THR A 288 20.82 -24.18 27.13
N ILE A 289 19.75 -23.42 26.84
CA ILE A 289 19.75 -21.96 26.90
C ILE A 289 18.56 -21.54 27.72
N ARG A 290 18.79 -20.81 28.81
CA ARG A 290 17.71 -20.28 29.65
C ARG A 290 17.42 -18.84 29.26
N VAL A 291 16.17 -18.58 28.88
CA VAL A 291 15.71 -17.28 28.43
C VAL A 291 14.60 -16.78 29.35
N LYS A 292 14.87 -15.69 30.07
CA LYS A 292 13.87 -14.99 30.87
C LYS A 292 13.36 -13.77 30.12
N ASN A 293 12.09 -13.79 29.73
CA ASN A 293 11.38 -12.67 29.11
C ASN A 293 10.47 -12.00 30.16
N PRO A 294 10.87 -10.88 30.78
CA PRO A 294 10.01 -10.14 31.69
C PRO A 294 9.00 -9.22 30.98
N SER A 295 9.08 -9.08 29.65
CA SER A 295 8.21 -8.19 28.87
C SER A 295 6.75 -8.66 28.86
N SER A 296 5.83 -7.72 28.66
CA SER A 296 4.43 -7.97 28.32
C SER A 296 4.21 -8.35 26.86
N THR A 297 5.28 -8.47 26.06
CA THR A 297 5.23 -8.88 24.65
C THR A 297 5.94 -10.22 24.40
N ILE A 298 5.43 -10.98 23.42
CA ILE A 298 6.10 -12.20 22.94
C ILE A 298 7.36 -11.79 22.20
N ILE A 299 8.47 -12.45 22.49
CA ILE A 299 9.79 -12.18 21.89
C ILE A 299 10.20 -13.37 21.02
N SER A 300 10.49 -13.12 19.74
CA SER A 300 11.03 -14.12 18.83
C SER A 300 12.54 -14.07 18.78
N LEU A 301 13.20 -15.15 19.21
CA LEU A 301 14.65 -15.31 19.17
C LEU A 301 15.07 -16.21 18.02
N ARG A 302 16.24 -15.96 17.46
CA ARG A 302 16.91 -16.85 16.52
C ARG A 302 18.19 -17.35 17.15
N VAL A 303 18.33 -18.67 17.29
CA VAL A 303 19.52 -19.30 17.87
C VAL A 303 20.30 -19.97 16.76
N ILE A 304 21.55 -19.59 16.60
CA ILE A 304 22.50 -20.22 15.69
C ILE A 304 23.58 -20.88 16.53
N ALA A 305 23.77 -22.17 16.34
CA ALA A 305 24.81 -22.92 17.01
C ALA A 305 25.56 -23.77 16.00
N SER A 306 26.88 -23.83 16.12
CA SER A 306 27.75 -24.55 15.19
C SER A 306 28.79 -25.35 15.97
N LEU A 307 28.76 -26.66 15.80
CA LEU A 307 29.75 -27.57 16.33
C LEU A 307 30.85 -27.77 15.28
N ILE A 308 32.07 -27.36 15.62
CA ILE A 308 33.24 -27.41 14.76
C ILE A 308 34.21 -28.44 15.34
N THR A 309 34.65 -29.38 14.53
CA THR A 309 35.58 -30.46 14.87
C THR A 309 36.86 -30.29 14.05
N ALA A 310 37.84 -31.18 14.24
CA ALA A 310 39.08 -31.16 13.46
C ALA A 310 38.84 -31.31 11.95
N ASP A 311 37.74 -31.96 11.55
CA ASP A 311 37.38 -32.22 10.16
C ASP A 311 36.54 -31.08 9.53
N GLY A 312 36.22 -30.03 10.30
CA GLY A 312 35.42 -28.90 9.86
C GLY A 312 34.12 -28.74 10.65
N VAL A 313 33.08 -28.18 10.03
CA VAL A 313 31.79 -27.96 10.69
C VAL A 313 31.02 -29.29 10.72
N SER A 314 30.89 -29.88 11.91
CA SER A 314 30.17 -31.15 12.09
C SER A 314 28.65 -30.97 12.11
N GLU A 315 28.15 -29.89 12.71
CA GLU A 315 26.71 -29.66 12.82
C GLU A 315 26.41 -28.17 12.93
N VAL A 316 25.30 -27.73 12.31
CA VAL A 316 24.80 -26.37 12.42
C VAL A 316 23.31 -26.40 12.69
N THR A 317 22.90 -25.73 13.76
CA THR A 317 21.50 -25.52 14.13
C THR A 317 21.17 -24.04 13.96
N ASN A 318 20.03 -23.75 13.35
CA ASN A 318 19.53 -22.39 13.15
C ASN A 318 18.01 -22.39 13.38
N GLU A 319 17.61 -22.22 14.63
CA GLU A 319 16.23 -22.34 15.09
C GLU A 319 15.63 -20.99 15.48
N ARG A 320 14.31 -20.86 15.32
CA ARG A 320 13.54 -19.72 15.83
C ARG A 320 12.67 -20.15 16.99
N HIS A 321 12.69 -19.37 18.06
CA HIS A 321 12.02 -19.66 19.32
C HIS A 321 11.20 -18.46 19.78
N ASP A 322 9.89 -18.63 19.87
CA ASP A 322 9.01 -17.65 20.48
C ASP A 322 8.95 -17.85 22.00
N ILE A 323 9.20 -16.77 22.72
CA ILE A 323 9.26 -16.71 24.18
C ILE A 323 8.05 -15.91 24.67
N ALA A 324 7.17 -16.59 25.41
CA ALA A 324 5.94 -16.00 25.91
C ALA A 324 6.21 -14.81 26.85
N THR A 325 5.22 -13.95 27.02
CA THR A 325 5.26 -12.80 27.93
C THR A 325 5.50 -13.23 29.37
N LYS A 326 6.30 -12.48 30.14
CA LYS A 326 6.56 -12.74 31.58
C LYS A 326 6.92 -14.20 31.89
N SER A 327 7.74 -14.82 31.04
CA SER A 327 8.08 -16.25 31.13
C SER A 327 9.57 -16.48 31.33
N ASP A 328 9.90 -17.67 31.83
CA ASP A 328 11.25 -18.21 31.95
C ASP A 328 11.24 -19.56 31.24
N LYS A 329 11.91 -19.64 30.10
CA LYS A 329 11.88 -20.79 29.19
C LYS A 329 13.26 -21.39 29.06
N LEU A 330 13.33 -22.72 29.13
CA LEU A 330 14.52 -23.48 28.80
C LEU A 330 14.41 -23.97 27.34
N LEU A 331 15.39 -23.62 26.52
CA LEU A 331 15.54 -24.12 25.17
C LEU A 331 16.58 -25.24 25.19
N GLU A 332 16.31 -26.35 24.52
CA GLU A 332 17.23 -27.48 24.40
C GLU A 332 17.61 -27.67 22.94
N LEU A 333 18.92 -27.61 22.67
CA LEU A 333 19.51 -27.92 21.37
C LEU A 333 20.20 -29.27 21.48
N LYS A 334 19.90 -30.19 20.58
CA LYS A 334 20.52 -31.50 20.53
C LYS A 334 21.60 -31.50 19.46
N PHE A 335 22.81 -31.93 19.82
CA PHE A 335 23.93 -32.09 18.90
C PHE A 335 24.43 -33.53 18.88
N VAL A 336 24.80 -34.01 17.69
CA VAL A 336 25.41 -35.33 17.47
C VAL A 336 26.70 -35.12 16.66
N PRO A 337 27.88 -35.16 17.29
CA PRO A 337 29.14 -35.05 16.56
C PRO A 337 29.35 -36.25 15.66
N MET A 338 29.30 -36.05 14.35
CA MET A 338 29.54 -37.09 13.35
C MET A 338 30.97 -36.95 12.82
N THR A 339 31.95 -37.48 13.56
CA THR A 339 33.36 -37.50 13.17
C THR A 339 34.04 -38.75 13.73
N ASP A 340 34.95 -39.33 12.95
CA ASP A 340 35.78 -40.46 13.36
C ASP A 340 37.15 -40.00 13.91
N VAL A 341 37.40 -38.69 13.95
CA VAL A 341 38.68 -38.09 14.33
C VAL A 341 38.61 -37.53 15.75
N LYS A 342 39.36 -38.16 16.65
CA LYS A 342 39.56 -37.66 18.02
C LYS A 342 40.39 -36.38 17.98
N GLY A 343 39.96 -35.36 18.70
CA GLY A 343 40.66 -34.08 18.62
C GLY A 343 39.97 -32.93 19.36
N LYS A 344 40.48 -31.71 19.12
CA LYS A 344 39.85 -30.48 19.61
C LYS A 344 38.55 -30.24 18.86
N ALA A 345 37.54 -29.76 19.57
CA ALA A 345 36.30 -29.27 18.99
C ALA A 345 35.89 -27.96 19.67
N SER A 346 35.01 -27.21 19.04
CA SER A 346 34.43 -26.00 19.60
C SER A 346 32.95 -25.90 19.27
N LEU A 347 32.14 -25.54 20.26
CA LEU A 347 30.75 -25.17 20.03
C LEU A 347 30.66 -23.65 20.06
N ARG A 348 30.26 -23.05 18.95
CA ARG A 348 29.93 -21.63 18.88
C ARG A 348 28.42 -21.49 18.98
N VAL A 349 27.93 -20.71 19.94
CA VAL A 349 26.51 -20.42 20.11
C VAL A 349 26.30 -18.92 20.03
N GLU A 350 25.31 -18.51 19.24
CA GLU A 350 24.93 -17.12 19.06
C GLU A 350 23.41 -16.99 19.05
N VAL A 351 22.89 -16.18 19.97
CA VAL A 351 21.46 -15.92 20.13
C VAL A 351 21.18 -14.51 19.63
N PHE A 352 20.24 -14.40 18.70
CA PHE A 352 19.82 -13.14 18.10
C PHE A 352 18.40 -12.78 18.50
N TYR A 353 18.19 -11.50 18.76
CA TYR A 353 16.87 -10.89 18.80
C TYR A 353 16.79 -9.86 17.67
N GLY A 354 15.91 -10.11 16.69
CA GLY A 354 15.94 -9.37 15.43
C GLY A 354 17.28 -9.57 14.69
N SER A 355 18.03 -8.50 14.49
CA SER A 355 19.38 -8.49 13.90
C SER A 355 20.52 -8.38 14.92
N LYS A 356 20.22 -8.21 16.21
CA LYS A 356 21.22 -8.00 17.27
C LYS A 356 21.57 -9.31 17.97
N SER A 357 22.87 -9.57 18.14
CA SER A 357 23.39 -10.64 18.99
C SER A 357 23.19 -10.27 20.46
N VAL A 358 22.38 -11.04 21.20
CA VAL A 358 22.06 -10.81 22.61
C VAL A 358 22.88 -11.69 23.55
N ALA A 359 23.40 -12.82 23.07
CA ALA A 359 24.36 -13.66 23.77
C ALA A 359 25.19 -14.42 22.74
N ALA A 360 26.51 -14.46 22.94
CA ALA A 360 27.42 -15.21 22.09
C ALA A 360 28.54 -15.80 22.93
N GLU A 361 28.83 -17.08 22.74
CA GLU A 361 29.93 -17.75 23.42
C GLU A 361 30.55 -18.84 22.54
N ILE A 362 31.85 -19.05 22.72
CA ILE A 362 32.60 -20.10 22.05
C ILE A 362 33.20 -20.99 23.12
N TYR A 363 32.71 -22.22 23.20
CA TYR A 363 33.20 -23.22 24.14
C TYR A 363 34.26 -24.09 23.47
N GLY A 364 35.40 -24.25 24.14
CA GLY A 364 36.38 -25.27 23.77
C GLY A 364 36.02 -26.62 24.38
N THR A 365 36.06 -27.68 23.58
CA THR A 365 35.81 -29.06 24.01
C THR A 365 36.71 -30.03 23.25
N ARG A 366 36.58 -31.34 23.50
CA ARG A 366 37.32 -32.40 22.83
C ARG A 366 36.39 -33.55 22.45
N ILE A 367 36.64 -34.13 21.28
CA ILE A 367 35.97 -35.34 20.82
C ILE A 367 36.85 -36.55 21.11
N TYR A 368 36.24 -37.56 21.74
CA TYR A 368 36.87 -38.82 22.16
C TYR A 368 36.28 -40.04 21.47
#